data_AF-A0A9D6EPW0-F1
#
_entry.id   AF-A0A9D6EPW0-F1
#
_cell.length_a   1.000
_cell.length_b   1.000
_cell.length_c   1.000
_cell.angle_alpha   90.00
_cell.angle_beta   90.00
_cell.angle_gamma   90.00
#
_symmetry.space_group_name_H-M   'P 1'
#
loop_
_entity.id
_entity.type
_entity.pdbx_description
1 polymer ?
#
loop_
_entity_poly.entity_id
_entity_poly.type
_entity_poly.pdbx_seq_one_letter_code
_entity_poly.pdbx_strand_id
1 'polypeptide(L)'
;MAPPARRARSPESTASVQDYLAAIYDLAGSGKPVIGARLAKHMKVSPPAVTEALHRMARAGYIRLGAGKEITLTKKGKALAEVMARRHRLLERWLTDILGLDWTEAHEEAHRLEHALSPKVEDRLAAILGMPSTCPHGNPIPGMSSPSQSHPFPLDQAKEGTTVVVERITEEAEADKKLLEHLWQNGVR
;
A
#
# COMPACT_ATOMS: atom_id res chain seq x y z
N MET A 1 -10.96 -14.69 -45.65
CA MET A 1 -11.11 -13.80 -44.49
C MET A 1 -9.90 -14.02 -43.59
N ALA A 2 -8.99 -13.04 -43.49
CA ALA A 2 -7.79 -13.19 -42.67
C ALA A 2 -8.17 -13.21 -41.17
N PRO A 3 -7.51 -14.02 -40.33
CA PRO A 3 -7.77 -14.04 -38.90
C PRO A 3 -7.44 -12.67 -38.29
N PRO A 4 -8.21 -12.20 -37.28
CA PRO A 4 -7.92 -10.92 -36.64
C PRO A 4 -6.54 -10.96 -35.98
N ALA A 5 -5.72 -9.97 -36.29
CA ALA A 5 -4.42 -9.78 -35.66
C ALA A 5 -4.59 -9.76 -34.14
N ARG A 6 -3.86 -10.65 -33.45
CA ARG A 6 -3.72 -10.63 -31.99
C ARG A 6 -3.24 -9.24 -31.60
N ARG A 7 -4.12 -8.41 -31.02
CA ARG A 7 -3.68 -7.20 -30.32
C ARG A 7 -2.66 -7.62 -29.28
N ALA A 8 -1.42 -7.13 -29.42
CA ALA A 8 -0.42 -7.28 -28.38
C ALA A 8 -1.00 -6.70 -27.10
N ARG A 9 -1.18 -7.54 -26.06
CA ARG A 9 -1.54 -7.05 -24.73
C ARG A 9 -0.45 -6.08 -24.32
N SER A 10 -0.83 -4.88 -23.89
CA SER A 10 0.03 -4.03 -23.07
C SER A 10 0.67 -4.92 -22.00
N PRO A 11 1.97 -4.81 -21.68
CA PRO A 11 2.56 -5.67 -20.66
C PRO A 11 1.89 -5.31 -19.33
N GLU A 12 0.87 -6.06 -18.96
CA GLU A 12 0.29 -6.03 -17.62
C GLU A 12 1.45 -6.28 -16.66
N SER A 13 1.64 -5.35 -15.72
CA SER A 13 2.58 -5.55 -14.63
C SER A 13 2.19 -6.83 -13.89
N THR A 14 3.17 -7.69 -13.60
CA THR A 14 2.91 -8.88 -12.78
C THR A 14 2.51 -8.48 -11.35
N ALA A 15 1.81 -9.37 -10.64
CA ALA A 15 1.49 -9.17 -9.22
C ALA A 15 2.73 -8.80 -8.40
N SER A 16 3.85 -9.52 -8.62
CA SER A 16 5.12 -9.17 -7.98
C SER A 16 5.59 -7.74 -8.23
N VAL A 17 5.46 -7.21 -9.46
CA VAL A 17 5.82 -5.79 -9.74
C VAL A 17 4.87 -4.84 -9.02
N GLN A 18 3.59 -5.19 -8.93
CA GLN A 18 2.59 -4.43 -8.20
C GLN A 18 2.91 -4.39 -6.69
N ASP A 19 3.30 -5.52 -6.09
CA ASP A 19 3.69 -5.60 -4.68
C ASP A 19 4.88 -4.68 -4.38
N TYR A 20 5.93 -4.74 -5.21
CA TYR A 20 7.09 -3.88 -5.04
C TYR A 20 6.73 -2.40 -5.18
N LEU A 21 5.79 -2.05 -6.07
CA LEU A 21 5.35 -0.67 -6.24
C LEU A 21 4.54 -0.17 -5.04
N ALA A 22 3.62 -0.98 -4.52
CA ALA A 22 2.88 -0.69 -3.30
C ALA A 22 3.84 -0.50 -2.11
N ALA A 23 4.74 -1.46 -1.88
CA ALA A 23 5.73 -1.38 -0.81
C ALA A 23 6.63 -0.13 -0.90
N ILE A 24 7.09 0.26 -2.10
CA ILE A 24 7.87 1.50 -2.27
C ILE A 24 7.02 2.73 -1.94
N TYR A 25 5.75 2.75 -2.36
CA TYR A 25 4.82 3.84 -2.09
C TYR A 25 4.57 4.01 -0.59
N ASP A 26 4.33 2.91 0.12
CA ASP A 26 4.06 2.93 1.55
C ASP A 26 5.30 3.30 2.37
N LEU A 27 6.48 2.74 2.03
CA LEU A 27 7.73 3.09 2.69
C LEU A 27 8.15 4.54 2.46
N ALA A 28 7.75 5.15 1.34
CA ALA A 28 7.98 6.58 1.07
C ALA A 28 7.11 7.47 1.97
N GLY A 29 5.94 6.98 2.41
CA GLY A 29 5.02 7.69 3.29
C GLY A 29 5.52 7.89 4.72
N SER A 30 6.55 7.14 5.16
CA SER A 30 7.12 7.26 6.52
C SER A 30 8.19 8.34 6.66
N GLY A 31 8.45 9.14 5.62
CA GLY A 31 9.40 10.26 5.64
C GLY A 31 10.89 9.84 5.67
N LYS A 32 11.16 8.53 5.60
CA LYS A 32 12.51 7.96 5.55
C LYS A 32 12.86 7.53 4.11
N PRO A 33 14.12 7.65 3.67
CA PRO A 33 14.53 7.19 2.34
C PRO A 33 14.20 5.71 2.10
N VAL A 34 13.65 5.38 0.93
CA VAL A 34 13.38 3.99 0.54
C VAL A 34 14.65 3.40 -0.05
N ILE A 35 15.16 2.33 0.58
CA ILE A 35 16.39 1.64 0.16
C ILE A 35 16.15 0.13 0.08
N GLY A 36 16.98 -0.56 -0.69
CA GLY A 36 16.83 -2.01 -0.91
C GLY A 36 16.78 -2.84 0.38
N ALA A 37 17.52 -2.45 1.42
CA ALA A 37 17.49 -3.14 2.71
C ALA A 37 16.15 -3.01 3.43
N ARG A 38 15.54 -1.81 3.43
CA ARG A 38 14.19 -1.59 3.99
C ARG A 38 13.15 -2.37 3.21
N LEU A 39 13.26 -2.36 1.89
CA LEU A 39 12.35 -3.08 1.01
C LEU A 39 12.45 -4.60 1.21
N ALA A 40 13.66 -5.15 1.35
CA ALA A 40 13.87 -6.57 1.65
C ALA A 40 13.23 -6.98 2.98
N LYS A 41 13.40 -6.15 4.02
CA LYS A 41 12.78 -6.36 5.33
C LYS A 41 11.25 -6.32 5.24
N HIS A 42 10.70 -5.30 4.60
CA HIS A 42 9.25 -5.10 4.46
C HIS A 42 8.60 -6.24 3.65
N MET A 43 9.20 -6.59 2.51
CA MET A 43 8.74 -7.66 1.62
C MET A 43 9.04 -9.07 2.15
N LYS A 44 9.82 -9.22 3.23
CA LYS A 44 10.29 -10.50 3.78
C LYS A 44 10.98 -11.39 2.73
N VAL A 45 11.78 -10.78 1.84
CA VAL A 45 12.56 -11.47 0.79
C VAL A 45 14.05 -11.16 0.89
N SER A 46 14.88 -11.95 0.20
CA SER A 46 16.35 -11.79 0.29
C SER A 46 16.83 -10.51 -0.41
N PRO A 47 17.91 -9.85 0.08
CA PRO A 47 18.48 -8.67 -0.58
C PRO A 47 18.89 -8.89 -2.05
N PRO A 48 19.44 -10.05 -2.46
CA PRO A 48 19.67 -10.34 -3.87
C PRO A 48 18.39 -10.36 -4.70
N ALA A 49 17.30 -10.95 -4.20
CA ALA A 49 16.02 -10.98 -4.90
C ALA A 49 15.44 -9.57 -5.11
N VAL A 50 15.55 -8.70 -4.10
CA VAL A 50 15.17 -7.29 -4.22
C VAL A 50 16.02 -6.59 -5.28
N THR A 51 17.34 -6.79 -5.27
CA THR A 51 18.26 -6.14 -6.21
C THR A 51 17.90 -6.49 -7.66
N GLU A 52 17.65 -7.77 -7.92
CA GLU A 52 17.21 -8.25 -9.23
C GLU A 52 15.84 -7.68 -9.65
N ALA A 53 14.88 -7.59 -8.73
CA ALA A 53 13.58 -6.98 -8.99
C ALA A 53 13.71 -5.49 -9.31
N LEU A 54 14.48 -4.73 -8.53
CA LEU A 54 14.71 -3.30 -8.74
C LEU A 54 15.38 -3.04 -10.09
N HIS A 55 16.38 -3.84 -10.48
CA HIS A 55 17.00 -3.72 -11.80
C HIS A 55 15.99 -3.93 -12.94
N ARG A 56 15.11 -4.94 -12.84
CA ARG A 56 14.04 -5.17 -13.82
C ARG A 56 13.05 -4.01 -13.87
N MET A 57 12.62 -3.51 -12.71
CA MET A 57 11.66 -2.41 -12.60
C MET A 57 12.23 -1.09 -13.12
N ALA A 58 13.52 -0.82 -12.88
CA ALA A 58 14.22 0.34 -13.43
C ALA A 58 14.26 0.30 -14.96
N ARG A 59 14.65 -0.86 -15.54
CA ARG A 59 14.62 -1.06 -17.00
C ARG A 59 13.22 -0.92 -17.60
N ALA A 60 12.18 -1.35 -16.88
CA ALA A 60 10.79 -1.21 -17.29
C ALA A 60 10.19 0.20 -17.06
N GLY A 61 11.01 1.15 -16.55
CA GLY A 61 10.65 2.54 -16.35
C GLY A 61 9.67 2.78 -15.21
N TYR A 62 9.61 1.88 -14.22
CA TYR A 62 8.74 2.03 -13.06
C TYR A 62 9.40 2.83 -11.93
N ILE A 63 10.72 2.67 -11.74
CA ILE A 63 11.47 3.31 -10.65
C ILE A 63 12.73 4.01 -11.19
N ARG A 64 13.34 4.84 -10.34
CA ARG A 64 14.71 5.34 -10.49
C ARG A 64 15.52 4.97 -9.26
N LEU A 65 16.79 4.62 -9.50
CA LEU A 65 17.79 4.39 -8.47
C LEU A 65 18.71 5.61 -8.41
N GLY A 66 18.72 6.30 -7.27
CA GLY A 66 19.63 7.42 -7.01
C GLY A 66 21.06 6.94 -6.72
N ALA A 67 22.01 7.88 -6.73
CA ALA A 67 23.42 7.59 -6.44
C ALA A 67 23.63 6.99 -5.03
N GLY A 68 22.81 7.41 -4.05
CA GLY A 68 22.78 6.87 -2.69
C GLY A 68 22.01 5.55 -2.53
N LYS A 69 21.68 4.86 -3.63
CA LYS A 69 20.80 3.67 -3.66
C LYS A 69 19.36 3.92 -3.20
N GLU A 70 18.95 5.19 -3.16
CA GLU A 70 17.57 5.59 -2.90
C GLU A 70 16.67 5.20 -4.07
N ILE A 71 15.52 4.62 -3.75
CA ILE A 71 14.54 4.13 -4.70
C ILE A 71 13.42 5.17 -4.77
N THR A 72 13.12 5.66 -5.96
CA THR A 72 12.01 6.59 -6.18
C THR A 72 11.08 6.07 -7.28
N LEU A 73 9.78 6.26 -7.10
CA LEU A 73 8.81 5.94 -8.13
C LEU A 73 8.91 6.97 -9.28
N THR A 74 8.90 6.48 -10.52
CA THR A 74 8.63 7.34 -11.68
C THR A 74 7.14 7.73 -11.71
N LYS A 75 6.74 8.63 -12.62
CA LYS A 75 5.31 8.91 -12.86
C LYS A 75 4.51 7.64 -13.18
N LYS A 76 5.08 6.73 -13.98
CA LYS A 76 4.47 5.45 -14.36
C LYS A 76 4.33 4.51 -13.16
N GLY A 77 5.40 4.37 -12.36
CA GLY A 77 5.38 3.55 -11.16
C GLY A 77 4.44 4.08 -10.10
N LYS A 78 4.41 5.40 -9.90
CA LYS A 78 3.54 6.08 -8.94
C LYS A 78 2.06 5.84 -9.26
N ALA A 79 1.66 6.03 -10.52
CA ALA A 79 0.27 5.81 -10.92
C ALA A 79 -0.20 4.37 -10.64
N LEU A 80 0.65 3.37 -10.89
CA LEU A 80 0.31 1.97 -10.62
C LEU A 80 0.33 1.66 -9.11
N ALA A 81 1.27 2.23 -8.35
CA ALA A 81 1.32 2.06 -6.90
C ALA A 81 0.08 2.66 -6.21
N GLU A 82 -0.37 3.84 -6.66
CA GLU A 82 -1.60 4.47 -6.15
C GLU A 82 -2.84 3.63 -6.43
N VAL A 83 -2.90 2.95 -7.59
CA VAL A 83 -3.98 1.98 -7.88
C VAL A 83 -3.96 0.83 -6.90
N MET A 84 -2.79 0.22 -6.64
CA MET A 84 -2.69 -0.89 -5.69
C MET A 84 -3.09 -0.46 -4.28
N ALA A 85 -2.47 0.62 -3.77
CA ALA A 85 -2.79 1.17 -2.44
C ALA A 85 -4.28 1.53 -2.30
N ARG A 86 -4.91 2.07 -3.36
CA ARG A 86 -6.35 2.35 -3.37
C ARG A 86 -7.19 1.08 -3.25
N ARG A 87 -6.86 0.04 -4.02
CA ARG A 87 -7.59 -1.23 -4.00
C ARG A 87 -7.46 -1.92 -2.66
N HIS A 88 -6.24 -2.04 -2.14
CA HIS A 88 -5.96 -2.60 -0.83
C HIS A 88 -6.83 -1.93 0.24
N ARG A 89 -6.74 -0.60 0.34
CA ARG A 89 -7.42 0.18 1.38
C ARG A 89 -8.95 0.17 1.27
N LEU A 90 -9.49 0.10 0.05
CA LEU A 90 -10.94 -0.09 -0.17
C LEU A 90 -11.40 -1.49 0.21
N LEU A 91 -10.59 -2.51 -0.09
CA LEU A 91 -10.87 -3.89 0.32
C LEU A 91 -10.81 -4.02 1.84
N GLU A 92 -9.83 -3.44 2.50
CA GLU A 92 -9.76 -3.38 3.97
C GLU A 92 -11.04 -2.78 4.55
N ARG A 93 -11.49 -1.62 4.03
CA ARG A 93 -12.75 -1.00 4.45
C ARG A 93 -13.94 -1.92 4.28
N TRP A 94 -14.05 -2.59 3.14
CA TRP A 94 -15.15 -3.52 2.90
C TRP A 94 -15.10 -4.73 3.82
N LEU A 95 -13.92 -5.32 4.01
CA LEU A 95 -13.70 -6.49 4.86
C LEU A 95 -13.98 -6.18 6.33
N THR A 96 -13.59 -5.00 6.82
CA THR A 96 -13.87 -4.59 8.21
C THR A 96 -15.31 -4.10 8.38
N ASP A 97 -15.76 -3.15 7.57
CA ASP A 97 -16.97 -2.37 7.85
C ASP A 97 -18.24 -3.15 7.47
N ILE A 98 -18.15 -4.06 6.49
CA ILE A 98 -19.30 -4.82 5.97
C ILE A 98 -19.23 -6.29 6.37
N LEU A 99 -18.06 -6.92 6.26
CA LEU A 99 -17.91 -8.35 6.58
C LEU A 99 -17.54 -8.61 8.05
N GLY A 100 -17.06 -7.60 8.77
CA GLY A 100 -16.78 -7.69 10.20
C GLY A 100 -15.50 -8.46 10.54
N LEU A 101 -14.56 -8.57 9.60
CA LEU A 101 -13.24 -9.13 9.88
C LEU A 101 -12.46 -8.20 10.81
N ASP A 102 -11.59 -8.78 11.63
CA ASP A 102 -10.61 -7.97 12.35
C ASP A 102 -9.56 -7.38 11.40
N TRP A 103 -8.79 -6.40 11.89
CA TRP A 103 -7.78 -5.69 11.09
C TRP A 103 -6.72 -6.61 10.48
N THR A 104 -6.35 -7.68 11.19
CA THR A 104 -5.33 -8.62 10.74
C THR A 104 -5.87 -9.48 9.59
N GLU A 105 -7.05 -10.07 9.75
CA GLU A 105 -7.69 -10.88 8.73
C GLU A 105 -8.04 -10.03 7.50
N ALA A 106 -8.54 -8.82 7.70
CA ALA A 106 -8.88 -7.89 6.62
C ALA A 106 -7.64 -7.50 5.80
N HIS A 107 -6.50 -7.20 6.44
CA HIS A 107 -5.26 -6.89 5.74
C HIS A 107 -4.76 -8.06 4.88
N GLU A 108 -4.76 -9.28 5.46
CA GLU A 108 -4.34 -10.49 4.74
C GLU A 108 -5.25 -10.79 3.53
N GLU A 109 -6.56 -10.66 3.67
CA GLU A 109 -7.52 -10.87 2.59
C GLU A 109 -7.46 -9.76 1.53
N ALA A 110 -7.28 -8.50 1.93
CA ALA A 110 -7.14 -7.38 1.00
C ALA A 110 -5.94 -7.59 0.06
N HIS A 111 -4.79 -8.02 0.59
CA HIS A 111 -3.59 -8.30 -0.20
C HIS A 111 -3.81 -9.46 -1.20
N ARG A 112 -4.62 -10.48 -0.85
CA ARG A 112 -4.97 -11.57 -1.78
C ARG A 112 -5.87 -11.10 -2.93
N LEU A 113 -6.74 -10.14 -2.66
CA LEU A 113 -7.81 -9.72 -3.58
C LEU A 113 -7.42 -8.53 -4.47
N GLU A 114 -6.53 -7.65 -4.03
CA GLU A 114 -6.26 -6.36 -4.67
C GLU A 114 -5.79 -6.47 -6.14
N HIS A 115 -5.02 -7.49 -6.48
CA HIS A 115 -4.51 -7.69 -7.84
C HIS A 115 -5.62 -8.09 -8.83
N ALA A 116 -6.67 -8.73 -8.33
CA ALA A 116 -7.80 -9.20 -9.13
C ALA A 116 -8.91 -8.15 -9.27
N LEU A 117 -8.87 -7.06 -8.47
CA LEU A 117 -9.91 -6.05 -8.47
C LEU A 117 -9.89 -5.26 -9.79
N SER A 118 -10.97 -5.32 -10.57
CA SER A 118 -11.10 -4.52 -11.79
C SER A 118 -11.46 -3.07 -11.46
N PRO A 119 -11.10 -2.08 -12.30
CA PRO A 119 -11.49 -0.67 -12.08
C PRO A 119 -13.00 -0.49 -11.88
N LYS A 120 -13.82 -1.24 -12.63
CA LYS A 120 -15.28 -1.20 -12.51
C LYS A 120 -15.77 -1.64 -11.12
N VAL A 121 -15.15 -2.67 -10.53
CA VAL A 121 -15.53 -3.14 -9.19
C VAL A 121 -14.99 -2.19 -8.13
N GLU A 122 -13.76 -1.70 -8.29
CA GLU A 122 -13.13 -0.70 -7.43
C GLU A 122 -14.01 0.56 -7.28
N ASP A 123 -14.49 1.14 -8.39
CA ASP A 123 -15.36 2.32 -8.37
C ASP A 123 -16.68 2.06 -7.64
N ARG A 124 -17.26 0.87 -7.83
CA ARG A 124 -18.53 0.49 -7.19
C ARG A 124 -18.35 0.20 -5.71
N LEU A 125 -17.22 -0.39 -5.33
CA LEU A 125 -16.85 -0.61 -3.94
C LEU A 125 -16.69 0.73 -3.22
N ALA A 126 -15.95 1.67 -3.80
CA ALA A 126 -15.80 3.01 -3.24
C ALA A 126 -17.15 3.72 -3.04
N ALA A 127 -18.05 3.62 -4.02
CA ALA A 127 -19.39 4.21 -3.92
C ALA A 127 -20.25 3.58 -2.82
N ILE A 128 -20.24 2.25 -2.69
CA ILE A 128 -21.00 1.53 -1.64
C ILE A 128 -20.47 1.86 -0.24
N LEU A 129 -19.16 2.06 -0.12
CA LEU A 129 -18.51 2.47 1.13
C LEU A 129 -18.69 3.96 1.46
N GLY A 130 -19.46 4.71 0.65
CA GLY A 130 -19.72 6.14 0.91
C GLY A 130 -18.53 7.04 0.63
N MET A 131 -17.64 6.63 -0.28
CA MET A 131 -16.44 7.37 -0.67
C MET A 131 -15.50 7.69 0.52
N PRO A 132 -14.98 6.66 1.22
CA PRO A 132 -14.15 6.86 2.41
C PRO A 132 -12.82 7.55 2.07
N SER A 133 -12.35 8.46 2.93
CA SER A 133 -11.06 9.14 2.78
C SER A 133 -9.86 8.31 3.23
N THR A 134 -10.08 7.32 4.10
CA THR A 134 -9.02 6.49 4.72
C THR A 134 -9.41 5.02 4.77
N CYS A 135 -8.42 4.13 4.89
CA CYS A 135 -8.63 2.73 5.30
C CYS A 135 -8.98 2.65 6.82
N PRO A 136 -9.32 1.47 7.35
CA PRO A 136 -9.63 1.30 8.78
C PRO A 136 -8.50 1.74 9.70
N HIS A 137 -7.25 1.64 9.24
CA HIS A 137 -6.03 2.01 9.96
C HIS A 137 -5.67 3.50 9.88
N GLY A 138 -6.46 4.31 9.16
CA GLY A 138 -6.22 5.75 8.99
C GLY A 138 -5.33 6.12 7.80
N ASN A 139 -4.85 5.17 6.99
CA ASN A 139 -4.07 5.50 5.79
C ASN A 139 -4.96 6.13 4.70
N PRO A 140 -4.57 7.26 4.09
CA PRO A 140 -5.36 7.92 3.05
C PRO A 140 -5.59 7.02 1.84
N ILE A 141 -6.81 6.98 1.31
CA ILE A 141 -7.11 6.25 0.07
C ILE A 141 -6.75 7.16 -1.12
N PRO A 142 -5.81 6.76 -2.00
CA PRO A 142 -5.45 7.55 -3.17
C PRO A 142 -6.67 7.91 -4.03
N GLY A 143 -6.70 9.15 -4.54
CA GLY A 143 -7.81 9.64 -5.36
C GLY A 143 -9.09 9.99 -4.59
N MET A 144 -9.10 9.88 -3.26
CA MET A 144 -10.22 10.31 -2.41
C MET A 144 -9.97 11.70 -1.82
N SER A 145 -11.01 12.28 -1.21
CA SER A 145 -10.86 13.52 -0.44
C SER A 145 -9.79 13.34 0.62
N SER A 146 -8.95 14.36 0.80
CA SER A 146 -7.96 14.35 1.86
C SER A 146 -8.64 14.14 3.22
N PRO A 147 -8.06 13.35 4.12
CA PRO A 147 -8.46 13.36 5.53
C PRO A 147 -8.35 14.80 6.07
N SER A 148 -9.04 15.08 7.17
CA SER A 148 -8.94 16.37 7.87
C SER A 148 -7.48 16.82 8.05
N GLN A 149 -7.22 18.13 8.05
CA GLN A 149 -5.88 18.74 8.13
C GLN A 149 -5.23 18.57 9.51
N SER A 150 -5.03 17.34 9.96
CA SER A 150 -4.15 17.00 11.05
C SER A 150 -2.72 16.86 10.52
N HIS A 151 -1.76 17.33 11.31
CA HIS A 151 -0.34 17.11 11.09
C HIS A 151 0.15 16.08 12.11
N PRO A 152 -0.12 14.78 11.90
CA PRO A 152 0.28 13.75 12.84
C PRO A 152 1.81 13.70 12.93
N PHE A 153 2.30 13.35 14.11
CA PHE A 153 3.72 13.10 14.36
C PHE A 153 3.91 11.64 14.79
N PRO A 154 5.09 11.04 14.51
CA PRO A 154 5.42 9.71 15.00
C PRO A 154 5.31 9.61 16.53
N LEU A 155 4.74 8.51 17.03
CA LEU A 155 4.49 8.32 18.47
C LEU A 155 5.77 8.41 19.32
N ASP A 156 6.93 8.05 18.77
CA ASP A 156 8.23 8.14 19.44
C ASP A 156 8.71 9.59 19.68
N GLN A 157 8.02 10.58 19.13
CA GLN A 157 8.25 12.01 19.38
C GLN A 157 7.32 12.56 20.47
N ALA A 158 6.34 11.78 20.95
CA ALA A 158 5.49 12.19 22.06
C ALA A 158 6.32 12.28 23.35
N LYS A 159 6.11 13.33 24.15
CA LYS A 159 6.68 13.39 25.50
C LYS A 159 5.95 12.39 26.40
N GLU A 160 6.69 11.67 27.24
CA GLU A 160 6.10 10.77 28.23
C GLU A 160 5.04 11.50 29.10
N GLY A 161 3.94 10.81 29.38
CA GLY A 161 2.78 11.39 30.07
C GLY A 161 1.83 12.22 29.19
N THR A 162 2.16 12.45 27.92
CA THR A 162 1.27 13.16 26.99
C THR A 162 0.13 12.25 26.54
N THR A 163 -1.11 12.75 26.61
CA THR A 163 -2.25 12.11 25.96
C THR A 163 -2.27 12.46 24.48
N VAL A 164 -2.35 11.45 23.62
CA VAL A 164 -2.39 11.60 22.16
C VAL A 164 -3.58 10.83 21.59
N VAL A 165 -3.99 11.19 20.38
CA VAL A 165 -4.96 10.41 19.59
C VAL A 165 -4.18 9.67 18.51
N VAL A 166 -4.37 8.36 18.41
CA VAL A 166 -3.81 7.56 17.32
C VAL A 166 -4.64 7.84 16.08
N GLU A 167 -4.05 8.55 15.13
CA GLU A 167 -4.74 8.89 13.87
C GLU A 167 -4.48 7.87 12.77
N ARG A 168 -3.30 7.23 12.80
CA ARG A 168 -2.86 6.34 11.74
C ARG A 168 -1.89 5.29 12.26
N ILE A 169 -2.18 4.04 11.93
CA ILE A 169 -1.19 2.97 11.90
C ILE A 169 -0.62 2.97 10.50
N THR A 170 0.70 3.02 10.36
CA THR A 170 1.31 3.01 9.03
C THR A 170 1.27 1.60 8.45
N GLU A 171 1.25 1.50 7.14
CA GLU A 171 1.35 0.21 6.42
C GLU A 171 2.60 -0.60 6.85
N GLU A 172 3.71 0.08 7.14
CA GLU A 172 4.92 -0.57 7.69
C GLU A 172 4.68 -1.19 9.07
N ALA A 173 3.82 -0.60 9.89
CA ALA A 173 3.40 -1.13 11.18
C ALA A 173 2.31 -2.22 11.04
N GLU A 174 1.41 -2.10 10.05
CA GLU A 174 0.39 -3.12 9.75
C GLU A 174 1.01 -4.47 9.33
N ALA A 175 2.16 -4.45 8.67
CA ALA A 175 2.89 -5.66 8.32
C ALA A 175 3.37 -6.50 9.53
N ASP A 176 3.32 -5.93 10.75
CA ASP A 176 3.51 -6.64 12.01
C ASP A 176 2.17 -7.08 12.61
N LYS A 177 1.80 -8.31 12.28
CA LYS A 177 0.59 -8.98 12.79
C LYS A 177 0.46 -8.91 14.32
N LYS A 178 1.57 -9.08 15.07
CA LYS A 178 1.51 -9.05 16.54
C LYS A 178 1.20 -7.66 17.06
N LEU A 179 1.70 -6.63 16.37
CA LEU A 179 1.37 -5.25 16.69
C LEU A 179 -0.11 -4.97 16.43
N LEU A 180 -0.65 -5.36 15.27
CA LEU A 180 -2.07 -5.17 14.96
C LEU A 180 -3.00 -5.90 15.94
N GLU A 181 -2.71 -7.18 16.23
CA GLU A 181 -3.43 -7.95 17.23
C GLU A 181 -3.43 -7.25 18.60
N HIS A 182 -2.27 -6.72 19.02
CA HIS A 182 -2.14 -6.00 20.28
C HIS A 182 -2.97 -4.71 20.31
N LEU A 183 -2.90 -3.88 19.26
CA LEU A 183 -3.65 -2.63 19.18
C LEU A 183 -5.17 -2.91 19.19
N TRP A 184 -5.61 -3.89 18.41
CA TRP A 184 -7.01 -4.29 18.34
C TRP A 184 -7.55 -4.79 19.69
N GLN A 185 -6.84 -5.70 20.35
CA GLN A 185 -7.24 -6.25 21.66
C GLN A 185 -7.30 -5.19 22.76
N ASN A 186 -6.51 -4.12 22.65
CA ASN A 186 -6.48 -3.00 23.60
C ASN A 186 -7.38 -1.82 23.19
N GLY A 187 -8.18 -1.97 22.13
CA GLY A 187 -9.14 -0.94 21.69
C GLY A 187 -8.49 0.30 21.07
N VAL A 188 -7.24 0.21 20.64
CA VAL A 188 -6.53 1.29 19.93
C VAL A 188 -6.88 1.17 18.45
N ARG A 189 -7.86 1.97 18.00
CA ARG A 189 -8.40 1.99 16.64
C ARG A 189 -8.83 3.38 16.21
#